data_AF-A0A7S0EU77-F1
#
_entry.id   AF-A0A7S0EU77-F1
#
_cell.length_a   1.000
_cell.length_b   1.000
_cell.length_c   1.000
_cell.angle_alpha   90.00
_cell.angle_beta   90.00
_cell.angle_gamma   90.00
#
_symmetry.space_group_name_H-M   'P 1'
#
loop_
_entity.id
_entity.type
_entity.pdbx_description
1 polymer ?
#
loop_
_entity_poly.entity_id
_entity_poly.type
_entity_poly.pdbx_seq_one_letter_code
_entity_poly.pdbx_strand_id
1 'polypeptide(L)'
;AMNNMFVAILLFLHLRFSITRDPYDAKTAALIIGLGLSNQHTIIFYALPIVSMNIKKDPSLLLRPHLFLSLCCWGLVGLLPYVFLMLAAANPPLGSWGATDSMEGLIRHMLRSEYGTFRLYMGDDQQAQSNLTNFLVNYALDLLQQTQYVGVLLAILGFFYLFIDTKTMGKEKREKDRANRCESGVAKEFLYLLAFYLV
;
A
#
# COMPACT_ATOMS: atom_id res chain seq x y z
N ALA A 1 -3.92 2.63 4.64
CA ALA A 1 -4.54 1.56 3.81
C ALA A 1 -3.51 0.72 3.07
N MET A 2 -2.59 1.33 2.29
CA MET A 2 -1.63 0.59 1.45
C MET A 2 -0.69 -0.35 2.22
N ASN A 3 -0.19 0.04 3.40
CA ASN A 3 0.62 -0.87 4.23
C ASN A 3 -0.14 -2.15 4.63
N ASN A 4 -1.41 -2.03 5.02
CA ASN A 4 -2.26 -3.18 5.35
C ASN A 4 -2.48 -4.10 4.14
N MET A 5 -2.60 -3.53 2.94
CA MET A 5 -2.67 -4.31 1.70
C MET A 5 -1.38 -5.12 1.48
N PHE A 6 -0.21 -4.52 1.66
CA PHE A 6 1.06 -5.26 1.56
C PHE A 6 1.16 -6.38 2.60
N VAL A 7 0.76 -6.12 3.85
CA VAL A 7 0.72 -7.15 4.90
C VAL A 7 -0.22 -8.30 4.52
N ALA A 8 -1.42 -8.00 4.01
CA ALA A 8 -2.37 -9.03 3.57
C ALA A 8 -1.80 -9.88 2.42
N ILE A 9 -1.14 -9.25 1.44
CA ILE A 9 -0.46 -9.97 0.34
C ILE A 9 0.67 -10.85 0.88
N LEU A 10 1.49 -10.36 1.82
CA LEU A 10 2.59 -11.14 2.41
C LEU A 10 2.07 -12.36 3.16
N LEU A 11 0.98 -12.23 3.92
CA LEU A 11 0.34 -13.36 4.59
C LEU A 11 -0.19 -14.38 3.59
N PHE A 12 -0.86 -13.92 2.53
CA PHE A 12 -1.34 -14.80 1.46
C PHE A 12 -0.20 -15.56 0.77
N LEU A 13 0.88 -14.87 0.40
CA LEU A 13 2.05 -15.48 -0.24
C LEU A 13 2.77 -16.44 0.70
N HIS A 14 2.84 -16.14 2.00
CA HIS A 14 3.40 -17.05 3.01
C HIS A 14 2.62 -18.37 3.09
N LEU A 15 1.28 -18.28 3.11
CA LEU A 15 0.41 -19.47 3.13
C LEU A 15 0.56 -20.29 1.86
N ARG A 16 0.61 -19.62 0.70
CA ARG A 16 0.79 -20.29 -0.59
C ARG A 16 2.16 -20.96 -0.71
N PHE A 17 3.23 -20.26 -0.32
CA PHE A 17 4.58 -20.81 -0.25
C PHE A 17 4.67 -21.99 0.72
N SER A 18 3.95 -21.91 1.84
CA SER A 18 3.90 -22.97 2.84
C SER A 18 3.32 -24.29 2.31
N ILE A 19 2.48 -24.24 1.28
CA ILE A 19 1.86 -25.42 0.65
C ILE A 19 2.67 -25.86 -0.57
N THR A 20 2.97 -24.92 -1.48
CA THR A 20 3.56 -25.24 -2.79
C THR A 20 5.08 -25.29 -2.79
N ARG A 21 5.73 -24.55 -1.87
CA ARG A 21 7.17 -24.26 -1.86
C ARG A 21 7.68 -23.66 -3.17
N ASP A 22 6.82 -22.98 -3.91
CA ASP A 22 7.19 -22.38 -5.18
C ASP A 22 8.11 -21.15 -4.94
N PRO A 23 9.35 -21.13 -5.48
CA PRO A 23 10.24 -19.98 -5.36
C PRO A 23 9.66 -18.69 -5.96
N TYR A 24 8.67 -18.76 -6.85
CA TYR A 24 7.96 -17.56 -7.35
C TYR A 24 7.22 -16.82 -6.24
N ASP A 25 6.61 -17.52 -5.28
CA ASP A 25 5.92 -16.89 -4.15
C ASP A 25 6.91 -16.17 -3.23
N ALA A 26 8.08 -16.76 -3.00
CA ALA A 26 9.16 -16.14 -2.21
C ALA A 26 9.75 -14.90 -2.91
N LYS A 27 9.95 -14.95 -4.23
CA LYS A 27 10.40 -13.80 -5.04
C LYS A 27 9.38 -12.66 -5.03
N THR A 28 8.09 -13.00 -5.18
CA THR A 28 7.00 -12.01 -5.11
C THR A 28 6.91 -11.41 -3.71
N ALA A 29 7.06 -12.22 -2.66
CA ALA A 29 7.09 -11.72 -1.29
C ALA A 29 8.28 -10.78 -1.05
N ALA A 30 9.46 -11.08 -1.58
CA ALA A 30 10.63 -10.21 -1.50
C ALA A 30 10.37 -8.84 -2.17
N LEU A 31 9.76 -8.84 -3.35
CA LEU A 31 9.33 -7.61 -4.04
C LEU A 31 8.35 -6.79 -3.19
N ILE A 32 7.33 -7.43 -2.62
CA ILE A 32 6.32 -6.77 -1.79
C ILE A 32 6.92 -6.22 -0.49
N ILE A 33 7.90 -6.91 0.11
CA ILE A 33 8.66 -6.39 1.26
C ILE A 33 9.40 -5.11 0.88
N GLY A 34 10.08 -5.09 -0.27
CA GLY A 34 10.75 -3.88 -0.77
C GLY A 34 9.78 -2.73 -1.01
N LEU A 35 8.65 -2.99 -1.68
CA LEU A 35 7.59 -1.98 -1.91
C LEU A 35 7.00 -1.48 -0.59
N GLY A 36 6.78 -2.35 0.37
CA GLY A 36 6.30 -1.97 1.68
C GLY A 36 7.30 -1.14 2.47
N LEU A 37 8.60 -1.46 2.39
CA LEU A 37 9.67 -0.66 2.98
C LEU A 37 9.78 0.72 2.34
N SER A 38 9.41 0.85 1.06
CA SER A 38 9.31 2.15 0.39
C SER A 38 8.13 3.01 0.87
N ASN A 39 7.19 2.42 1.60
CA ASN A 39 5.99 3.09 2.10
C ASN A 39 6.06 3.31 3.62
N GLN A 40 6.19 2.23 4.40
CA GLN A 40 6.26 2.27 5.86
C GLN A 40 7.21 1.20 6.41
N HIS A 41 8.16 1.63 7.24
CA HIS A 41 9.12 0.74 7.90
C HIS A 41 8.46 -0.26 8.87
N THR A 42 7.23 0.00 9.30
CA THR A 42 6.47 -0.92 10.16
C THR A 42 6.23 -2.29 9.52
N ILE A 43 6.34 -2.41 8.19
CA ILE A 43 6.24 -3.71 7.51
C ILE A 43 7.29 -4.72 7.98
N ILE A 44 8.44 -4.25 8.50
CA ILE A 44 9.52 -5.11 9.03
C ILE A 44 9.00 -6.07 10.11
N PHE A 45 8.07 -5.62 10.96
CA PHE A 45 7.49 -6.46 12.01
C PHE A 45 6.72 -7.66 11.48
N TYR A 46 6.20 -7.59 10.25
CA TYR A 46 5.54 -8.70 9.57
C TYR A 46 6.50 -9.48 8.68
N ALA A 47 7.39 -8.78 7.98
CA ALA A 47 8.34 -9.38 7.06
C ALA A 47 9.34 -10.32 7.76
N LEU A 48 9.92 -9.90 8.90
CA LEU A 48 10.90 -10.70 9.63
C LEU A 48 10.39 -12.08 10.07
N PRO A 49 9.23 -12.21 10.75
CA PRO A 49 8.71 -13.52 11.12
C PRO A 49 8.34 -14.37 9.90
N ILE A 50 7.71 -13.78 8.88
CA ILE A 50 7.33 -14.50 7.65
C ILE A 50 8.55 -15.06 6.91
N VAL A 51 9.58 -14.23 6.71
CA VAL A 51 10.83 -14.64 6.04
C VAL A 51 11.53 -15.73 6.87
N SER A 52 11.61 -15.56 8.19
CA SER A 52 12.20 -16.57 9.08
C SER A 52 11.47 -17.91 9.01
N MET A 53 10.13 -17.90 8.96
CA MET A 53 9.32 -19.11 8.81
C MET A 53 9.50 -19.75 7.43
N ASN A 54 9.58 -18.97 6.36
CA ASN A 54 9.83 -19.47 5.01
C ASN A 54 11.21 -20.13 4.90
N ILE A 55 12.25 -19.51 5.47
CA ILE A 55 13.62 -20.07 5.50
C ILE A 55 13.66 -21.37 6.31
N LYS A 56 12.98 -21.45 7.46
CA LYS A 56 12.89 -22.69 8.24
C LYS A 56 12.22 -23.82 7.45
N LYS A 57 11.21 -23.49 6.63
CA LYS A 57 10.51 -24.47 5.79
C LYS A 57 11.30 -24.90 4.57
N ASP A 58 12.05 -23.98 3.98
CA ASP A 58 12.91 -24.25 2.83
C ASP A 58 14.25 -23.52 2.99
N PRO A 59 15.25 -24.18 3.61
CA PRO A 59 16.59 -23.62 3.77
C PRO A 59 17.29 -23.32 2.44
N SER A 60 16.81 -23.91 1.33
CA SER A 60 17.39 -23.67 0.00
C SER A 60 17.26 -22.22 -0.44
N LEU A 61 16.32 -21.45 0.14
CA LEU A 61 16.18 -20.00 -0.04
C LEU A 61 17.46 -19.22 0.32
N LEU A 62 18.23 -19.71 1.30
CA LEU A 62 19.52 -19.11 1.69
C LEU A 62 20.71 -19.88 1.11
N LEU A 63 20.62 -21.22 1.08
CA LEU A 63 21.75 -22.07 0.73
C LEU A 63 22.04 -22.13 -0.77
N ARG A 64 21.05 -21.81 -1.62
CA ARG A 64 21.24 -21.74 -3.07
C ARG A 64 21.57 -20.30 -3.48
N PRO A 65 22.82 -20.00 -3.89
CA PRO A 65 23.26 -18.62 -4.11
C PRO A 65 22.47 -17.93 -5.23
N HIS A 66 22.12 -18.65 -6.30
CA HIS A 66 21.31 -18.09 -7.39
C HIS A 66 19.90 -17.68 -6.92
N LEU A 67 19.29 -18.46 -6.03
CA LEU A 67 17.96 -18.17 -5.50
C LEU A 67 18.04 -17.02 -4.50
N PHE A 68 18.98 -17.08 -3.57
CA PHE A 68 19.24 -16.01 -2.61
C PHE A 68 19.49 -14.68 -3.32
N LEU A 69 20.37 -14.66 -4.32
CA LEU A 69 20.67 -13.47 -5.10
C LEU A 69 19.43 -12.96 -5.83
N SER A 70 18.62 -13.87 -6.40
CA SER A 70 17.35 -13.50 -7.03
C SER A 70 16.38 -12.85 -6.02
N LEU A 71 16.24 -13.39 -4.80
CA LEU A 71 15.40 -12.80 -3.76
C LEU A 71 15.89 -11.40 -3.36
N CYS A 72 17.20 -11.21 -3.19
CA CYS A 72 17.79 -9.91 -2.94
C CYS A 72 17.51 -8.94 -4.09
N CYS A 73 17.68 -9.36 -5.34
CA CYS A 73 17.36 -8.54 -6.52
C CYS A 73 15.89 -8.13 -6.52
N TRP A 74 14.96 -9.05 -6.29
CA TRP A 74 13.52 -8.72 -6.23
C TRP A 74 13.18 -7.76 -5.09
N GLY A 75 13.80 -7.92 -3.92
CA GLY A 75 13.67 -6.97 -2.81
C GLY A 75 14.18 -5.58 -3.15
N LEU A 76 15.35 -5.49 -3.81
CA LEU A 76 15.92 -4.23 -4.28
C LEU A 76 15.06 -3.57 -5.38
N VAL A 77 14.49 -4.36 -6.29
CA VAL A 77 13.51 -3.86 -7.27
C VAL A 77 12.28 -3.29 -6.58
N GLY A 78 11.86 -3.85 -5.44
CA GLY A 78 10.79 -3.28 -4.63
C GLY A 78 11.12 -1.91 -4.03
N LEU A 79 12.41 -1.57 -3.87
CA LEU A 79 12.87 -0.28 -3.37
C LEU A 79 13.01 0.78 -4.48
N LEU A 80 12.70 0.43 -5.73
CA LEU A 80 12.77 1.34 -6.87
C LEU A 80 11.94 2.64 -6.72
N PRO A 81 10.84 2.70 -5.94
CA PRO A 81 10.19 3.97 -5.62
C PRO A 81 11.12 5.01 -4.96
N TYR A 82 12.14 4.61 -4.20
CA TYR A 82 13.15 5.53 -3.66
C TYR A 82 14.04 6.13 -4.76
N VAL A 83 14.38 5.34 -5.79
CA VAL A 83 15.13 5.83 -6.95
C VAL A 83 14.27 6.82 -7.75
N PHE A 84 12.98 6.51 -7.92
CA PHE A 84 12.05 7.43 -8.55
C PHE A 84 11.95 8.76 -7.79
N LEU A 85 11.92 8.75 -6.45
CA LEU A 85 11.96 9.96 -5.63
C LEU A 85 13.20 10.82 -5.89
N MET A 86 14.38 10.21 -6.00
CA MET A 86 15.61 10.94 -6.35
C MET A 86 15.53 11.59 -7.74
N LEU A 87 15.00 10.87 -8.72
CA LEU A 87 14.86 11.37 -10.09
C LEU A 87 13.81 12.49 -10.19
N ALA A 88 12.70 12.35 -9.44
CA ALA A 88 11.65 13.34 -9.36
C ALA A 88 12.10 14.63 -8.64
N ALA A 89 13.14 14.56 -7.81
CA ALA A 89 13.73 15.73 -7.15
C ALA A 89 14.32 16.78 -8.12
N ALA A 90 14.56 16.42 -9.39
CA ALA A 90 15.03 17.36 -10.41
C ALA A 90 13.95 18.36 -10.86
N ASN A 91 12.66 18.02 -10.69
CA ASN A 91 11.52 18.91 -10.95
C ASN A 91 10.50 18.74 -9.82
N PRO A 92 10.79 19.26 -8.61
CA PRO A 92 9.92 19.08 -7.47
C PRO A 92 8.55 19.71 -7.75
N PRO A 93 7.44 18.95 -7.65
CA PRO A 93 6.11 19.55 -7.71
C PRO A 93 5.92 20.55 -6.56
N LEU A 94 5.04 21.53 -6.75
CA LEU A 94 4.73 22.54 -5.74
C LEU A 94 4.27 21.84 -4.44
N GLY A 95 5.05 21.99 -3.36
CA GLY A 95 4.79 21.31 -2.09
C GLY A 95 5.50 19.97 -1.92
N SER A 96 6.53 19.65 -2.72
CA SER A 96 7.40 18.49 -2.50
C SER A 96 8.11 18.57 -1.14
N TRP A 97 8.18 17.43 -0.46
CA TRP A 97 8.71 17.31 0.90
C TRP A 97 10.16 16.88 0.90
N GLY A 98 11.05 17.76 1.37
CA GLY A 98 12.48 17.49 1.52
C GLY A 98 13.26 17.64 0.22
N ALA A 99 14.50 18.12 0.33
CA ALA A 99 15.46 18.07 -0.77
C ALA A 99 16.03 16.65 -0.84
N THR A 100 15.45 15.77 -1.66
CA THR A 100 15.98 14.41 -1.91
C THR A 100 16.99 14.36 -3.06
N ASP A 101 17.56 15.51 -3.42
CA ASP A 101 18.57 15.69 -4.47
C ASP A 101 19.97 15.19 -4.05
N SER A 102 20.17 14.94 -2.75
CA SER A 102 21.42 14.47 -2.17
C SER A 102 21.23 13.15 -1.40
N MET A 103 22.30 12.37 -1.26
CA MET A 103 22.29 11.13 -0.46
C MET A 103 21.96 11.42 1.02
N GLU A 104 22.39 12.56 1.55
CA GLU A 104 21.99 13.02 2.88
C GLU A 104 20.48 13.27 2.95
N GLY A 105 19.91 13.92 1.93
CA GLY A 105 18.47 14.16 1.79
C GLY A 105 17.66 12.87 1.73
N LEU A 106 18.11 11.86 0.97
CA LEU A 106 17.47 10.54 0.95
C LEU A 106 17.50 9.88 2.33
N ILE A 107 18.65 9.88 3.00
CA ILE A 107 18.78 9.30 4.33
C ILE A 107 17.87 10.03 5.33
N ARG A 108 17.79 11.37 5.23
CA ARG A 108 16.93 12.21 6.06
C ARG A 108 15.43 11.91 5.82
N HIS A 109 15.05 11.66 4.57
CA HIS A 109 13.71 11.24 4.15
C HIS A 109 13.38 9.82 4.64
N MET A 110 14.29 8.86 4.45
CA MET A 110 14.17 7.46 4.89
C MET A 110 14.07 7.34 6.41
N LEU A 111 14.89 8.09 7.15
CA LEU A 111 14.84 8.16 8.61
C LEU A 111 13.62 8.93 9.13
N ARG A 112 12.83 9.52 8.21
CA ARG A 112 11.67 10.35 8.54
C ARG A 112 12.04 11.51 9.49
N SER A 113 13.30 11.92 9.48
CA SER A 113 13.82 12.94 10.41
C SER A 113 13.28 14.34 10.12
N GLU A 114 12.74 14.56 8.92
CA GLU A 114 12.11 15.83 8.53
C GLU A 114 10.74 16.05 9.14
N TYR A 115 10.13 15.09 9.83
CA TYR A 115 8.83 15.32 10.48
C TYR A 115 9.01 15.74 11.95
N GLY A 116 10.11 15.36 12.60
CA GLY A 116 10.23 15.39 14.06
C GLY A 116 9.40 14.27 14.71
N THR A 117 9.78 13.85 15.92
CA THR A 117 9.26 12.63 16.57
C THR A 117 7.75 12.66 16.90
N PHE A 118 7.12 13.84 16.87
CA PHE A 118 5.71 14.02 17.27
C PHE A 118 4.88 14.92 16.33
N ARG A 119 5.34 15.22 15.11
CA ARG A 119 4.53 16.00 14.15
C ARG A 119 4.11 15.15 12.96
N LEU A 120 2.86 15.34 12.55
CA LEU A 120 2.26 14.66 11.39
C LEU A 120 2.62 15.35 10.06
N TYR A 121 3.06 16.62 10.11
CA TYR A 121 3.31 17.48 8.95
C TYR A 121 4.31 18.60 9.32
N MET A 122 5.21 18.98 8.42
CA MET A 122 6.00 20.23 8.43
C MET A 122 5.40 21.29 7.51
N GLY A 123 4.55 22.14 8.06
CA GLY A 123 4.28 23.43 7.46
C GLY A 123 4.75 24.48 8.43
N ASP A 124 5.37 25.55 7.94
CA ASP A 124 5.39 26.79 8.71
C ASP A 124 3.92 27.21 8.89
N ASP A 125 3.46 27.17 10.15
CA ASP A 125 2.10 27.54 10.56
C ASP A 125 1.71 28.97 10.11
N GLN A 126 2.67 29.78 9.64
CA GLN A 126 2.47 31.19 9.30
C GLN A 126 2.06 31.49 7.85
N GLN A 127 2.34 30.63 6.87
CA GLN A 127 1.98 30.91 5.45
C GLN A 127 0.78 30.11 4.93
N ALA A 128 0.56 28.89 5.44
CA ALA A 128 -0.55 28.03 5.01
C ALA A 128 -1.94 28.55 5.44
N GLN A 129 -2.01 29.45 6.42
CA GLN A 129 -3.29 29.95 6.94
C GLN A 129 -3.84 31.19 6.21
N SER A 130 -3.04 31.92 5.43
CA SER A 130 -3.51 33.23 4.93
C SER A 130 -4.45 33.15 3.72
N ASN A 131 -4.44 32.07 2.92
CA ASN A 131 -5.31 31.96 1.74
C ASN A 131 -5.63 30.50 1.38
N LEU A 132 -6.54 29.87 2.13
CA LEU A 132 -7.08 28.53 1.85
C LEU A 132 -7.51 28.37 0.38
N THR A 133 -8.10 29.41 -0.21
CA THR A 133 -8.54 29.43 -1.62
C THR A 133 -7.37 29.23 -2.58
N ASN A 134 -6.23 29.89 -2.36
CA ASN A 134 -5.07 29.76 -3.23
C ASN A 134 -4.42 28.37 -3.09
N PHE A 135 -4.40 27.82 -1.88
CA PHE A 135 -3.97 26.44 -1.67
C PHE A 135 -4.87 25.44 -2.40
N LEU A 136 -6.19 25.57 -2.27
CA LEU A 136 -7.16 24.69 -2.93
C LEU A 136 -7.07 24.78 -4.46
N VAL A 137 -6.92 25.99 -5.02
CA VAL A 137 -6.77 26.19 -6.46
C VAL A 137 -5.47 25.59 -6.97
N ASN A 138 -4.35 25.87 -6.31
CA ASN A 138 -3.05 25.32 -6.71
C ASN A 138 -3.02 23.79 -6.59
N TYR A 139 -3.60 23.23 -5.53
CA TYR A 139 -3.72 21.79 -5.34
C TYR A 139 -4.63 21.14 -6.39
N ALA A 140 -5.73 21.80 -6.77
CA ALA A 140 -6.62 21.31 -7.83
C ALA A 140 -5.94 21.31 -9.20
N LEU A 141 -5.17 22.35 -9.53
CA LEU A 141 -4.41 22.43 -10.79
C LEU A 141 -3.30 21.37 -10.85
N ASP A 142 -2.58 21.18 -9.74
CA ASP A 142 -1.53 20.15 -9.64
C ASP A 142 -2.12 18.73 -9.75
N LEU A 143 -3.27 18.46 -9.12
CA LEU A 143 -4.00 17.19 -9.26
C LEU A 143 -4.42 16.92 -10.72
N LEU A 144 -4.89 17.93 -11.45
CA LEU A 144 -5.27 17.80 -12.86
C LEU A 144 -4.06 17.42 -13.73
N GLN A 145 -2.92 18.04 -13.44
CA GLN A 145 -1.67 17.80 -14.17
C GLN A 145 -1.08 16.41 -13.87
N GLN A 146 -1.11 15.99 -12.59
CA GLN A 146 -0.56 14.71 -12.15
C GLN A 146 -1.45 13.51 -12.55
N THR A 147 -2.78 13.68 -12.58
CA THR A 147 -3.70 12.59 -12.96
C THR A 147 -3.89 12.45 -14.47
N GLN A 148 -3.20 13.25 -15.29
CA GLN A 148 -3.34 13.27 -16.75
C GLN A 148 -4.81 13.36 -17.20
N TYR A 149 -5.65 14.06 -16.43
CA TYR A 149 -7.10 14.18 -16.61
C TYR A 149 -7.93 12.87 -16.46
N VAL A 150 -7.28 11.70 -16.32
CA VAL A 150 -7.95 10.39 -16.12
C VAL A 150 -8.76 10.38 -14.82
N GLY A 151 -8.22 11.01 -13.76
CA GLY A 151 -8.90 11.13 -12.48
C GLY A 151 -10.23 11.89 -12.57
N VAL A 152 -10.32 12.90 -13.44
CA VAL A 152 -11.54 13.69 -13.66
C VAL A 152 -12.59 12.85 -14.39
N LEU A 153 -12.19 12.10 -15.41
CA LEU A 153 -13.08 11.19 -16.13
C LEU A 153 -13.69 10.15 -15.17
N LEU A 154 -12.86 9.53 -14.33
CA LEU A 154 -13.31 8.56 -13.33
C LEU A 154 -14.19 9.19 -12.26
N ALA A 155 -13.90 10.42 -11.81
CA ALA A 155 -14.75 11.13 -10.86
C ALA A 155 -16.12 11.46 -11.44
N ILE A 156 -16.18 11.90 -12.70
CA ILE A 156 -17.42 12.16 -13.43
C ILE A 156 -18.21 10.87 -13.61
N LEU A 157 -17.57 9.80 -14.09
CA LEU A 157 -18.19 8.48 -14.25
C LEU A 157 -18.69 7.93 -12.92
N GLY A 158 -17.93 8.06 -11.84
CA GLY A 158 -18.31 7.66 -10.49
C GLY A 158 -19.49 8.47 -9.95
N PHE A 159 -19.51 9.79 -10.18
CA PHE A 159 -20.63 10.65 -9.83
C PHE A 159 -21.91 10.24 -10.57
N PHE A 160 -21.83 10.06 -11.89
CA PHE A 160 -22.98 9.59 -12.68
C PHE A 160 -23.41 8.17 -12.29
N TYR A 161 -22.47 7.27 -12.04
CA TYR A 161 -22.77 5.92 -11.55
C TYR A 161 -23.50 5.98 -10.20
N LEU A 162 -23.08 6.81 -9.26
CA LEU A 162 -23.75 6.99 -7.97
C LEU A 162 -25.20 7.51 -8.12
N PHE A 163 -25.42 8.46 -9.03
CA PHE A 163 -26.75 9.02 -9.30
C PHE A 163 -27.67 8.07 -10.09
N ILE A 164 -27.11 7.16 -10.89
CA ILE A 164 -27.86 6.11 -11.57
C ILE A 164 -28.15 4.96 -10.59
N ASP A 165 -27.18 4.62 -9.72
CA ASP A 165 -27.26 3.47 -8.82
C ASP A 165 -28.19 3.71 -7.63
N THR A 166 -28.36 4.96 -7.19
CA THR A 166 -29.37 5.31 -6.17
C THR A 166 -30.81 5.01 -6.63
N LYS A 167 -31.07 4.99 -7.94
CA LYS A 167 -32.37 4.56 -8.50
C LYS A 167 -32.54 3.04 -8.56
N THR A 168 -31.47 2.27 -8.77
CA THR A 168 -31.48 0.79 -8.79
C THR A 168 -31.45 0.18 -7.39
N MET A 169 -30.71 0.78 -6.45
CA MET A 169 -30.63 0.37 -5.04
C MET A 169 -31.99 0.36 -4.33
N GLY A 170 -32.94 1.23 -4.72
CA GLY A 170 -34.31 1.22 -4.17
C GLY A 170 -35.14 0.00 -4.58
N LYS A 171 -34.82 -0.63 -5.73
CA LYS A 171 -35.45 -1.88 -6.20
C LYS A 171 -34.69 -3.11 -5.69
N GLU A 172 -33.36 -3.11 -5.77
CA GLU A 172 -32.52 -4.24 -5.33
C GLU A 172 -32.56 -4.46 -3.81
N LYS A 173 -32.65 -3.40 -2.99
CA LYS A 173 -32.76 -3.53 -1.53
C LYS A 173 -34.01 -4.30 -1.10
N ARG A 174 -35.14 -4.15 -1.83
CA ARG A 174 -36.38 -4.92 -1.57
C ARG A 174 -36.27 -6.41 -1.95
N GLU A 175 -35.36 -6.76 -2.86
CA GLU A 175 -35.10 -8.13 -3.32
C GLU A 175 -34.02 -8.83 -2.48
N LYS A 176 -32.94 -8.11 -2.15
CA LYS A 176 -31.87 -8.58 -1.23
C LYS A 176 -32.36 -8.81 0.19
N ASP A 177 -33.33 -8.04 0.70
CA ASP A 177 -33.94 -8.28 2.03
C ASP A 177 -34.75 -9.61 2.08
N ARG A 178 -35.14 -10.18 0.92
CA ARG A 178 -35.68 -11.55 0.84
C ARG A 178 -34.57 -12.61 0.78
N ALA A 179 -33.48 -12.35 0.05
CA ALA A 179 -32.36 -13.28 -0.11
C ALA A 179 -31.45 -13.38 1.14
N ASN A 180 -31.21 -12.28 1.86
CA ASN A 180 -30.41 -12.24 3.09
C ASN A 180 -31.02 -13.06 4.25
N ARG A 181 -32.33 -13.32 4.20
CA ARG A 181 -32.99 -14.24 5.14
C ARG A 181 -32.55 -15.69 4.92
N CYS A 182 -32.11 -16.03 3.71
CA CYS A 182 -31.58 -17.35 3.34
C CYS A 182 -30.07 -17.48 3.64
N GLU A 183 -29.27 -16.43 3.46
CA GLU A 183 -27.80 -16.50 3.62
C GLU A 183 -27.31 -16.45 5.07
N SER A 184 -28.13 -15.96 6.01
CA SER A 184 -27.79 -15.87 7.44
C SER A 184 -27.51 -17.22 8.13
N GLY A 185 -27.87 -18.34 7.49
CA GLY A 185 -27.51 -19.70 7.93
C GLY A 185 -26.06 -20.08 7.63
N VAL A 186 -25.52 -19.62 6.50
CA VAL A 186 -24.18 -20.03 6.01
C VAL A 186 -23.07 -19.21 6.68
N ALA A 187 -23.33 -17.94 6.98
CA ALA A 187 -22.36 -17.07 7.64
C ALA A 187 -22.07 -17.46 9.11
N LYS A 188 -23.01 -18.16 9.78
CA LYS A 188 -22.82 -18.63 11.15
C LYS A 188 -21.83 -19.79 11.24
N GLU A 189 -21.84 -20.72 10.28
CA GLU A 189 -20.88 -21.83 10.19
C GLU A 189 -19.43 -21.32 9.99
N PHE A 190 -19.25 -20.28 9.18
CA PHE A 190 -17.92 -19.72 8.88
C PHE A 190 -17.31 -18.95 10.07
N LEU A 191 -18.15 -18.29 10.88
CA LEU A 191 -17.72 -17.59 12.10
C LEU A 191 -17.33 -18.57 13.22
N TYR A 192 -17.99 -19.72 13.32
CA TYR A 192 -17.62 -20.77 14.28
C TYR A 192 -16.25 -21.40 13.96
N LEU A 193 -15.93 -21.59 12.69
CA LEU A 193 -14.61 -22.10 12.26
C LEU A 193 -13.47 -21.10 12.51
N LEU A 194 -13.72 -19.80 12.35
CA LEU A 194 -12.74 -18.73 12.63
C LEU A 194 -12.48 -18.54 14.13
N ALA A 195 -13.51 -18.73 14.96
CA ALA A 195 -13.38 -18.66 16.42
C ALA A 195 -12.58 -19.84 17.01
N PHE A 196 -12.64 -21.03 16.40
CA PHE A 196 -11.87 -22.21 16.84
C PHE A 196 -10.37 -22.10 16.52
N TYR A 197 -9.99 -21.27 15.55
CA TYR A 197 -8.59 -21.11 15.10
C TYR A 197 -7.83 -19.97 15.82
N LEU A 198 -8.52 -19.20 16.68
CA LEU A 198 -7.99 -18.03 17.41
C LEU A 198 -7.93 -18.23 18.93
N VAL A 199 -8.07 -19.46 19.41
CA VAL A 199 -7.77 -19.92 20.78
C VAL A 199 -6.51 -20.77 20.74
#